data_AF-A0A7C5JYM6-F1
#
_entry.id   AF-A0A7C5JYM6-F1
#
_cell.length_a   1.000
_cell.length_b   1.000
_cell.length_c   1.000
_cell.angle_alpha   90.00
_cell.angle_beta   90.00
_cell.angle_gamma   90.00
#
_symmetry.space_group_name_H-M   'P 1'
#
loop_
_entity.id
_entity.type
_entity.pdbx_description
1 polymer ?
#
loop_
_entity_poly.entity_id
_entity_poly.type
_entity_poly.pdbx_seq_one_letter_code
_entity_poly.pdbx_strand_id
1 'polypeptide(L)'
;MTDPLDELLSITERSYIRLEAEQLVSQCLDWGDAAPFFKLLEELVLAGTASIGILREVLGVIRTMKADLSQEGLALRKDLLEAMAEFGVALPGLLSTDAPDAFRQICSHELRQTVRKLAGGLEHDDQALLDEICIEAGNKVMNLAGRMTILRQLEKSVLDWLDGLAYQAAHDANGEWWLTLPPYSH
;
A
#
# COMPACT_ATOMS: atom_id res chain seq x y z
N MET A 1 37.25 5.76 -7.91
CA MET A 1 36.75 4.56 -8.58
C MET A 1 36.23 3.66 -7.48
N THR A 2 34.92 3.46 -7.40
CA THR A 2 34.30 2.51 -6.46
C THR A 2 34.74 1.09 -6.83
N ASP A 3 35.08 0.28 -5.83
CA ASP A 3 35.47 -1.11 -6.02
C ASP A 3 34.25 -1.90 -6.52
N PRO A 4 34.34 -2.69 -7.60
CA PRO A 4 33.24 -3.56 -8.04
C PRO A 4 32.73 -4.50 -6.94
N LEU A 5 33.55 -4.83 -5.94
CA LEU A 5 33.12 -5.59 -4.77
C LEU A 5 32.17 -4.79 -3.87
N ASP A 6 32.45 -3.50 -3.64
CA ASP A 6 31.59 -2.60 -2.86
C ASP A 6 30.24 -2.38 -3.56
N GLU A 7 30.25 -2.33 -4.90
CA GLU A 7 29.02 -2.23 -5.68
C GLU A 7 28.15 -3.48 -5.55
N LEU A 8 28.74 -4.68 -5.63
CA LEU A 8 28.05 -5.95 -5.42
C LEU A 8 27.52 -6.10 -3.98
N LEU A 9 28.30 -5.67 -2.98
CA LEU A 9 27.87 -5.66 -1.57
C LEU A 9 26.68 -4.73 -1.38
N SER A 10 26.72 -3.52 -1.94
CA SER A 10 25.60 -2.55 -1.86
C SER A 10 24.33 -3.06 -2.54
N ILE A 11 24.44 -3.80 -3.65
CA ILE A 11 23.30 -4.43 -4.33
C ILE A 11 22.71 -5.54 -3.47
N THR A 12 23.56 -6.35 -2.85
CA THR A 12 23.14 -7.48 -2.00
C THR A 12 22.45 -6.98 -0.74
N GLU A 13 23.01 -5.97 -0.08
CA GLU A 13 22.41 -5.32 1.09
C GLU A 13 21.05 -4.71 0.76
N ARG A 14 20.95 -3.99 -0.35
CA ARG A 14 19.69 -3.40 -0.80
C ARG A 14 18.63 -4.47 -1.11
N SER A 15 19.04 -5.57 -1.71
CA SER A 15 18.14 -6.70 -2.00
C SER A 15 17.67 -7.39 -0.73
N TYR A 16 18.56 -7.56 0.25
CA TYR A 16 18.22 -8.13 1.56
C TYR A 16 17.21 -7.26 2.31
N ILE A 17 17.46 -5.96 2.38
CA ILE A 17 16.56 -4.96 2.99
C ILE A 17 15.19 -5.00 2.34
N ARG A 18 15.15 -5.06 1.00
CA ARG A 18 13.89 -5.12 0.27
C ARG A 18 13.09 -6.37 0.63
N LEU A 19 13.76 -7.52 0.69
CA LEU A 19 13.13 -8.79 1.07
C LEU A 19 12.59 -8.74 2.51
N GLU A 20 13.37 -8.22 3.45
CA GLU A 20 12.95 -8.05 4.85
C GLU A 20 11.75 -7.11 4.97
N ALA A 21 11.78 -5.98 4.26
CA ALA A 21 10.67 -5.04 4.20
C ALA A 21 9.40 -5.67 3.60
N GLU A 22 9.54 -6.45 2.52
CA GLU A 22 8.42 -7.19 1.90
C GLU A 22 7.80 -8.18 2.89
N GLN A 23 8.61 -8.90 3.67
CA GLN A 23 8.13 -9.83 4.69
C GLN A 23 7.39 -9.12 5.82
N LEU A 24 7.96 -8.05 6.37
CA LEU A 24 7.34 -7.29 7.46
C LEU A 24 6.05 -6.60 7.03
N VAL A 25 6.03 -5.99 5.84
CA VAL A 25 4.81 -5.39 5.30
C VAL A 25 3.76 -6.47 5.10
N SER A 26 4.10 -7.63 4.53
CA SER A 26 3.16 -8.75 4.36
C SER A 26 2.58 -9.22 5.70
N GLN A 27 3.42 -9.38 6.72
CA GLN A 27 2.98 -9.72 8.07
C GLN A 27 2.00 -8.67 8.64
N CYS A 28 2.25 -7.39 8.41
CA CYS A 28 1.33 -6.33 8.83
C CYS A 28 -0.02 -6.41 8.11
N LEU A 29 -0.03 -6.81 6.84
CA LEU A 29 -1.28 -7.01 6.08
C LEU A 29 -2.07 -8.22 6.58
N ASP A 30 -1.37 -9.32 6.91
CA ASP A 30 -2.00 -10.55 7.39
C ASP A 30 -2.62 -10.37 8.79
N TRP A 31 -1.95 -9.61 9.66
CA TRP A 31 -2.40 -9.39 11.04
C TRP A 31 -3.31 -8.17 11.19
N GLY A 32 -3.34 -7.27 10.20
CA GLY A 32 -4.04 -5.99 10.30
C GLY A 32 -3.42 -5.06 11.35
N ASP A 33 -2.13 -5.20 11.62
CA ASP A 33 -1.39 -4.46 12.63
C ASP A 33 -0.07 -3.94 12.05
N ALA A 34 0.21 -2.65 12.23
CA ALA A 34 1.41 -1.99 11.74
C ALA A 34 2.63 -2.15 12.69
N ALA A 35 2.42 -2.66 13.91
CA ALA A 35 3.46 -2.75 14.93
C ALA A 35 4.75 -3.50 14.48
N PRO A 36 4.69 -4.63 13.75
CA PRO A 36 5.91 -5.34 13.31
C PRO A 36 6.82 -4.46 12.44
N PHE A 37 6.23 -3.61 11.60
CA PHE A 37 6.95 -2.71 10.72
C PHE A 37 7.57 -1.52 11.48
N PHE A 38 6.87 -0.99 12.49
CA PHE A 38 7.35 0.20 13.21
C PHE A 38 8.66 -0.05 13.96
N LYS A 39 8.92 -1.28 14.40
CA LYS A 39 10.21 -1.63 14.99
C LYS A 39 11.38 -1.44 14.02
N LEU A 40 11.24 -1.92 12.78
CA LEU A 40 12.25 -1.69 11.73
C LEU A 40 12.39 -0.19 11.45
N LEU A 41 11.28 0.52 11.34
CA LEU A 41 11.28 1.96 11.08
C LEU A 41 12.02 2.73 12.18
N GLU A 42 11.80 2.39 13.45
CA GLU A 42 12.53 2.97 14.59
C GLU A 42 14.03 2.73 14.49
N GLU A 43 14.47 1.50 14.20
CA GLU A 43 15.88 1.16 14.03
C GLU A 43 16.54 1.98 12.90
N LEU A 44 15.84 2.14 11.77
CA LEU A 44 16.30 2.97 10.66
C LEU A 44 16.35 4.46 11.01
N VAL A 45 15.38 4.97 11.77
CA VAL A 45 15.37 6.36 12.23
C VAL A 45 16.52 6.61 13.20
N LEU A 46 16.81 5.68 14.10
CA LEU A 46 17.94 5.77 15.03
C LEU A 46 19.30 5.74 14.30
N ALA A 47 19.38 5.05 13.17
CA ALA A 47 20.56 5.09 12.30
C ALA A 47 20.75 6.45 11.57
N GLY A 48 19.79 7.36 11.66
CA GLY A 48 19.91 8.74 11.21
C GLY A 48 19.97 8.89 9.69
N THR A 49 20.65 9.94 9.21
CA THR A 49 20.66 10.33 7.79
C THR A 49 21.26 9.27 6.86
N ALA A 50 22.08 8.36 7.38
CA ALA A 50 22.62 7.22 6.65
C ALA A 50 21.54 6.23 6.17
N SER A 51 20.39 6.16 6.85
CA SER A 51 19.30 5.24 6.52
C SER A 51 18.33 5.76 5.45
N ILE A 52 18.48 7.01 4.99
CA ILE A 52 17.56 7.62 4.00
C ILE A 52 17.45 6.76 2.73
N GLY A 53 18.56 6.19 2.26
CA GLY A 53 18.55 5.29 1.10
C GLY A 53 17.70 4.04 1.35
N ILE A 54 17.83 3.45 2.54
CA ILE A 54 17.09 2.27 2.97
C ILE A 54 15.59 2.58 3.09
N LEU A 55 15.22 3.70 3.72
CA LEU A 55 13.83 4.13 3.85
C LEU A 55 13.15 4.38 2.50
N ARG A 56 13.89 4.83 1.48
CA ARG A 56 13.37 4.97 0.12
C ARG A 56 13.08 3.62 -0.54
N GLU A 57 13.91 2.61 -0.30
CA GLU A 57 13.66 1.24 -0.78
C GLU A 57 12.42 0.64 -0.11
N VAL A 58 12.29 0.82 1.21
CA VAL A 58 11.11 0.41 1.97
C VAL A 58 9.85 1.09 1.45
N LEU A 59 9.91 2.40 1.16
CA LEU A 59 8.81 3.14 0.54
C LEU A 59 8.44 2.57 -0.84
N GLY A 60 9.44 2.15 -1.62
CA GLY A 60 9.25 1.47 -2.90
C GLY A 60 8.49 0.15 -2.78
N VAL A 61 8.82 -0.65 -1.77
CA VAL A 61 8.09 -1.89 -1.44
C VAL A 61 6.62 -1.59 -1.13
N ILE A 62 6.36 -0.65 -0.21
CA ILE A 62 4.99 -0.29 0.18
C ILE A 62 4.17 0.18 -1.03
N ARG A 63 4.76 1.02 -1.89
CA ARG A 63 4.08 1.52 -3.10
C ARG A 63 3.79 0.43 -4.13
N THR A 64 4.71 -0.52 -4.28
CA THR A 64 4.50 -1.68 -5.16
C THR A 64 3.32 -2.50 -4.65
N MET A 65 3.31 -2.86 -3.37
CA MET A 65 2.20 -3.62 -2.76
C MET A 65 0.87 -2.87 -2.82
N LYS A 66 0.86 -1.53 -2.69
CA LYS A 66 -0.35 -0.71 -2.89
C LYS A 66 -0.87 -0.77 -4.32
N ALA A 67 0.03 -0.75 -5.31
CA ALA A 67 -0.32 -0.86 -6.71
C ALA A 67 -0.94 -2.23 -6.99
N ASP A 68 -0.31 -3.30 -6.50
CA ASP A 68 -0.80 -4.68 -6.64
C ASP A 68 -2.19 -4.84 -6.01
N LEU A 69 -2.39 -4.33 -4.79
CA LEU A 69 -3.68 -4.38 -4.10
C LEU A 69 -4.77 -3.57 -4.83
N SER A 70 -4.38 -2.48 -5.47
CA SER A 70 -5.30 -1.68 -6.31
C SER A 70 -5.69 -2.44 -7.56
N GLN A 71 -4.76 -3.17 -8.18
CA GLN A 71 -5.03 -4.04 -9.32
C GLN A 71 -5.93 -5.23 -8.94
N GLU A 72 -5.66 -5.87 -7.79
CA GLU A 72 -6.51 -6.93 -7.24
C GLU A 72 -7.95 -6.44 -7.05
N GLY A 73 -8.11 -5.23 -6.52
CA GLY A 73 -9.40 -4.59 -6.38
C GLY A 73 -10.14 -4.30 -7.70
N LEU A 74 -9.41 -3.89 -8.74
CA LEU A 74 -9.97 -3.69 -10.07
C LEU A 74 -10.38 -5.02 -10.73
N ALA A 75 -9.59 -6.08 -10.54
CA ALA A 75 -9.89 -7.42 -11.03
C ALA A 75 -11.17 -7.97 -10.38
N LEU A 76 -11.27 -7.91 -9.04
CA LEU A 76 -12.47 -8.34 -8.32
C LEU A 76 -13.74 -7.64 -8.79
N ARG A 77 -13.64 -6.34 -9.10
CA ARG A 77 -14.75 -5.57 -9.63
C ARG A 77 -15.18 -6.04 -11.02
N LYS A 78 -14.21 -6.38 -11.87
CA LYS A 78 -14.48 -6.94 -13.20
C LYS A 78 -15.14 -8.31 -13.08
N ASP A 79 -14.61 -9.19 -12.23
CA ASP A 79 -15.14 -10.53 -12.00
C ASP A 79 -16.59 -10.47 -11.48
N LEU A 80 -16.90 -9.54 -10.57
CA LEU A 80 -18.26 -9.33 -10.08
C LEU A 80 -19.22 -8.89 -11.19
N LEU A 81 -18.79 -8.02 -12.09
CA LEU A 81 -19.62 -7.57 -13.21
C LEU A 81 -19.86 -8.68 -14.22
N GLU A 82 -18.84 -9.49 -14.51
CA GLU A 82 -18.97 -10.65 -15.39
C GLU A 82 -19.94 -11.68 -14.79
N ALA A 83 -19.77 -12.03 -13.50
CA ALA A 83 -20.66 -12.94 -12.80
C ALA A 83 -22.11 -12.44 -12.81
N MET A 84 -22.35 -11.15 -12.57
CA MET A 84 -23.71 -10.59 -12.59
C MET A 84 -24.34 -10.57 -13.99
N ALA A 85 -23.53 -10.35 -15.03
CA ALA A 85 -24.02 -10.39 -16.40
C ALA A 85 -24.51 -11.79 -16.81
N GLU A 86 -23.94 -12.87 -16.25
CA GLU A 86 -24.40 -14.25 -16.47
C GLU A 86 -25.85 -14.46 -15.99
N PHE A 87 -26.26 -13.75 -14.93
CA PHE A 87 -27.64 -13.73 -14.42
C PHE A 87 -28.52 -12.66 -15.09
N GLY A 88 -28.05 -12.00 -16.15
CA GLY A 88 -28.77 -10.91 -16.80
C GLY A 88 -28.87 -9.61 -15.99
N VAL A 89 -28.07 -9.48 -14.92
CA VAL A 89 -28.03 -8.29 -14.06
C VAL A 89 -26.94 -7.32 -14.54
N ALA A 90 -27.35 -6.19 -15.12
CA ALA A 90 -26.42 -5.14 -15.53
C ALA A 90 -26.31 -4.05 -14.47
N LEU A 91 -25.08 -3.77 -13.99
CA LEU A 91 -24.78 -2.70 -13.04
C LEU A 91 -23.95 -1.58 -13.69
N PRO A 92 -24.59 -0.65 -14.41
CA PRO A 92 -23.89 0.50 -14.94
C PRO A 92 -23.38 1.37 -13.79
N GLY A 93 -22.08 1.70 -13.80
CA GLY A 93 -21.47 2.65 -12.87
C GLY A 93 -20.47 2.07 -11.88
N LEU A 94 -20.40 0.74 -11.69
CA LEU A 94 -19.41 0.13 -10.78
C LEU A 94 -17.98 0.47 -11.22
N LEU A 95 -17.74 0.54 -12.54
CA LEU A 95 -16.43 0.86 -13.11
C LEU A 95 -16.05 2.35 -13.06
N SER A 96 -17.01 3.24 -12.80
CA SER A 96 -16.88 4.68 -13.05
C SER A 96 -16.29 5.49 -11.89
N THR A 97 -16.02 4.85 -10.76
CA THR A 97 -15.53 5.51 -9.54
C THR A 97 -14.02 5.30 -9.38
N ASP A 98 -13.27 6.38 -9.13
CA ASP A 98 -11.85 6.33 -8.80
C ASP A 98 -11.61 5.74 -7.39
N ALA A 99 -10.46 5.09 -7.19
CA ALA A 99 -10.03 4.57 -5.88
C ALA A 99 -9.67 5.75 -4.95
N PRO A 100 -10.15 5.84 -3.69
CA PRO A 100 -10.52 4.74 -2.78
C PRO A 100 -12.02 4.43 -2.64
N ASP A 101 -12.89 5.31 -3.11
CA ASP A 101 -14.33 5.22 -2.83
C ASP A 101 -15.03 4.13 -3.64
N ALA A 102 -14.39 3.69 -4.73
CA ALA A 102 -14.80 2.54 -5.53
C ALA A 102 -15.01 1.25 -4.70
N PHE A 103 -14.20 1.02 -3.67
CA PHE A 103 -14.30 -0.18 -2.82
C PHE A 103 -15.53 -0.13 -1.90
N ARG A 104 -15.88 1.05 -1.39
CA ARG A 104 -17.03 1.19 -0.49
C ARG A 104 -18.36 0.95 -1.20
N GLN A 105 -18.42 1.22 -2.51
CA GLN A 105 -19.63 1.00 -3.30
C GLN A 105 -19.99 -0.48 -3.45
N ILE A 106 -19.00 -1.37 -3.56
CA ILE A 106 -19.24 -2.83 -3.66
C ILE A 106 -19.85 -3.39 -2.37
N CYS A 107 -19.47 -2.82 -1.22
CA CYS A 107 -20.02 -3.17 0.09
C CYS A 107 -21.32 -2.41 0.42
N SER A 108 -21.80 -1.53 -0.44
CA SER A 108 -22.93 -0.67 -0.10
C SER A 108 -24.23 -1.48 -0.03
N HIS A 109 -25.03 -1.19 1.00
CA HIS A 109 -26.38 -1.69 1.12
C HIS A 109 -27.23 -1.31 -0.11
N GLU A 110 -26.93 -0.16 -0.71
CA GLU A 110 -27.56 0.36 -1.93
C GLU A 110 -27.31 -0.56 -3.13
N LEU A 111 -26.07 -1.05 -3.31
CA LEU A 111 -25.75 -2.01 -4.36
C LEU A 111 -26.53 -3.30 -4.17
N ARG A 112 -26.54 -3.86 -2.95
CA ARG A 112 -27.30 -5.09 -2.64
C ARG A 112 -28.79 -4.93 -2.89
N GLN A 113 -29.37 -3.79 -2.52
CA GLN A 113 -30.77 -3.49 -2.82
C GLN A 113 -31.04 -3.36 -4.32
N THR A 114 -30.12 -2.75 -5.06
CA THR A 114 -30.22 -2.60 -6.52
C THR A 114 -30.17 -3.97 -7.20
N VAL A 115 -29.21 -4.81 -6.80
CA VAL A 115 -29.06 -6.18 -7.28
C VAL A 115 -30.33 -6.99 -7.00
N ARG A 116 -30.86 -6.95 -5.76
CA ARG A 116 -32.12 -7.65 -5.42
C ARG A 116 -33.32 -7.19 -6.23
N LYS A 117 -33.42 -5.89 -6.54
CA LYS A 117 -34.50 -5.36 -7.39
C LYS A 117 -34.36 -5.86 -8.83
N LEU A 118 -33.15 -5.88 -9.37
CA LEU A 118 -32.87 -6.36 -10.73
C LEU A 118 -33.05 -7.89 -10.84
N ALA A 119 -32.72 -8.61 -9.78
CA ALA A 119 -32.85 -10.06 -9.66
C ALA A 119 -34.28 -10.55 -9.37
N GLY A 120 -35.25 -9.65 -9.17
CA GLY A 120 -36.61 -10.00 -8.73
C GLY A 120 -37.39 -10.90 -9.72
N GLY A 121 -36.91 -11.05 -10.95
CA GLY A 121 -37.47 -11.96 -11.96
C GLY A 121 -36.73 -13.30 -12.12
N LEU A 122 -35.65 -13.54 -11.37
CA LEU A 122 -34.88 -14.78 -11.39
C LEU A 122 -35.56 -15.89 -10.58
N GLU A 123 -35.21 -17.15 -10.87
CA GLU A 123 -35.61 -18.29 -10.06
C GLU A 123 -34.98 -18.19 -8.66
N HIS A 124 -35.60 -18.85 -7.67
CA HIS A 124 -35.18 -18.75 -6.27
C HIS A 124 -33.72 -19.19 -6.06
N ASP A 125 -33.29 -20.22 -6.78
CA ASP A 125 -31.94 -20.77 -6.69
C ASP A 125 -30.90 -19.80 -7.30
N ASP A 126 -31.22 -19.17 -8.44
CA ASP A 126 -30.38 -18.14 -9.06
C ASP A 126 -30.27 -16.88 -8.19
N GLN A 127 -31.37 -16.49 -7.51
CA GLN A 127 -31.35 -15.39 -6.54
C GLN A 127 -30.44 -15.70 -5.36
N ALA A 128 -30.48 -16.93 -4.84
CA ALA A 128 -29.64 -17.35 -3.72
C ALA A 128 -28.15 -17.31 -4.10
N LEU A 129 -27.81 -17.83 -5.29
CA LEU A 129 -26.44 -17.83 -5.80
C LEU A 129 -25.90 -16.41 -6.03
N LEU A 130 -26.72 -15.51 -6.58
CA LEU A 130 -26.36 -14.11 -6.78
C LEU A 130 -26.10 -13.38 -5.44
N ASP A 131 -26.92 -13.64 -4.42
CA ASP A 131 -26.73 -13.07 -3.08
C ASP A 131 -25.41 -13.61 -2.46
N GLU A 132 -25.07 -14.88 -2.66
CA GLU A 132 -23.80 -15.47 -2.21
C GLU A 132 -22.59 -14.81 -2.88
N ILE A 133 -22.62 -14.63 -4.21
CA ILE A 133 -21.58 -13.92 -4.97
C ILE A 133 -21.38 -12.50 -4.44
N CYS A 134 -22.48 -11.78 -4.14
CA CYS A 134 -22.41 -10.43 -3.57
C CYS A 134 -21.79 -10.40 -2.17
N ILE A 135 -22.10 -11.40 -1.34
CA ILE A 135 -21.54 -11.53 0.02
C ILE A 135 -20.03 -11.79 -0.09
N GLU A 136 -19.62 -12.73 -0.93
CA GLU A 136 -18.23 -13.09 -1.14
C GLU A 136 -17.41 -11.89 -1.66
N ALA A 137 -17.91 -11.21 -2.69
CA ALA A 137 -17.27 -10.01 -3.23
C ALA A 137 -17.16 -8.91 -2.16
N GLY A 138 -18.21 -8.71 -1.35
CA GLY A 138 -18.17 -7.76 -0.24
C GLY A 138 -17.11 -8.09 0.81
N ASN A 139 -16.97 -9.38 1.18
CA ASN A 139 -15.95 -9.83 2.13
C ASN A 139 -14.53 -9.61 1.58
N LYS A 140 -14.31 -9.96 0.30
CA LYS A 140 -13.03 -9.73 -0.38
C LYS A 140 -12.67 -8.25 -0.42
N VAL A 141 -13.61 -7.38 -0.77
CA VAL A 141 -13.39 -5.92 -0.77
C VAL A 141 -13.11 -5.37 0.63
N MET A 142 -13.79 -5.87 1.66
CA MET A 142 -13.52 -5.45 3.04
C MET A 142 -12.09 -5.78 3.46
N ASN A 143 -11.61 -6.97 3.11
CA ASN A 143 -10.23 -7.38 3.34
C ASN A 143 -9.24 -6.46 2.59
N LEU A 144 -9.45 -6.23 1.30
CA LEU A 144 -8.64 -5.30 0.50
C LEU A 144 -8.59 -3.90 1.10
N ALA A 145 -9.73 -3.37 1.57
CA ALA A 145 -9.81 -2.06 2.19
C ALA A 145 -9.02 -2.00 3.52
N GLY A 146 -9.08 -3.07 4.32
CA GLY A 146 -8.28 -3.21 5.54
C GLY A 146 -6.77 -3.18 5.24
N ARG A 147 -6.32 -4.05 4.32
CA ARG A 147 -4.92 -4.09 3.85
C ARG A 147 -4.45 -2.75 3.29
N MET A 148 -5.28 -2.07 2.49
CA MET A 148 -4.98 -0.75 1.94
C MET A 148 -4.83 0.32 3.03
N THR A 149 -5.63 0.22 4.10
CA THR A 149 -5.53 1.15 5.23
C THR A 149 -4.21 0.99 5.96
N ILE A 150 -3.76 -0.25 6.20
CA ILE A 150 -2.44 -0.53 6.76
C ILE A 150 -1.34 0.03 5.86
N LEU A 151 -1.36 -0.27 4.55
CA LEU A 151 -0.34 0.25 3.62
C LEU A 151 -0.27 1.79 3.59
N ARG A 152 -1.41 2.49 3.70
CA ARG A 152 -1.42 3.96 3.80
C ARG A 152 -0.81 4.45 5.10
N GLN A 153 -1.07 3.77 6.20
CA GLN A 153 -0.46 4.09 7.49
C GLN A 153 1.05 3.91 7.42
N LEU A 154 1.54 2.77 6.91
CA LEU A 154 2.97 2.51 6.75
C LEU A 154 3.64 3.55 5.84
N GLU A 155 3.05 3.82 4.66
CA GLU A 155 3.58 4.82 3.73
C GLU A 155 3.69 6.19 4.38
N LYS A 156 2.65 6.63 5.09
CA LYS A 156 2.65 7.91 5.78
C LYS A 156 3.78 7.98 6.81
N SER A 157 3.92 6.96 7.66
CA SER A 157 4.98 6.92 8.66
C SER A 157 6.37 6.99 8.04
N VAL A 158 6.62 6.26 6.94
CA VAL A 158 7.91 6.31 6.23
C VAL A 158 8.18 7.70 5.64
N LEU A 159 7.16 8.34 5.04
CA LEU A 159 7.29 9.69 4.48
C LEU A 159 7.59 10.72 5.57
N ASP A 160 6.88 10.68 6.70
CA ASP A 160 7.08 11.60 7.81
C ASP A 160 8.53 11.54 8.33
N TRP A 161 9.10 10.33 8.44
CA TRP A 161 10.50 10.15 8.85
C TRP A 161 11.51 10.52 7.77
N LEU A 162 11.23 10.22 6.50
CA LEU A 162 12.08 10.65 5.39
C LEU A 162 12.21 12.17 5.35
N ASP A 163 11.11 12.90 5.54
CA ASP A 163 11.11 14.36 5.59
C ASP A 163 11.93 14.88 6.78
N GLY A 164 11.78 14.29 7.95
CA GLY A 164 12.56 14.63 9.15
C GLY A 164 14.07 14.40 8.98
N LEU A 165 14.46 13.25 8.44
CA LEU A 165 15.86 12.92 8.20
C LEU A 165 16.47 13.74 7.06
N ALA A 166 15.70 14.04 6.00
CA ALA A 166 16.14 14.93 4.93
C ALA A 166 16.39 16.35 5.46
N TYR A 167 15.52 16.84 6.35
CA TYR A 167 15.72 18.12 7.03
C TYR A 167 17.01 18.12 7.85
N GLN A 168 17.25 17.07 8.64
CA GLN A 168 18.48 16.93 9.43
C GLN A 168 19.73 16.91 8.54
N ALA A 169 19.72 16.09 7.47
CA ALA A 169 20.85 15.99 6.54
C ALA A 169 21.20 17.34 5.90
N ALA A 170 20.19 18.13 5.54
CA ALA A 170 20.40 19.47 4.99
C ALA A 170 20.98 20.45 6.02
N HIS A 171 20.61 20.32 7.30
CA HIS A 171 21.13 21.17 8.37
C HIS A 171 22.55 20.79 8.76
N ASP A 172 22.87 19.50 8.83
CA ASP A 172 24.22 19.02 9.13
C ASP A 172 25.21 19.44 8.02
N ALA A 173 24.79 19.33 6.74
CA ALA A 173 25.59 19.83 5.61
C ALA A 173 25.81 21.35 5.64
N ASN A 174 24.84 22.10 6.19
CA ASN A 174 24.93 23.54 6.42
C ASN A 174 25.54 23.90 7.79
N GLY A 175 25.97 22.96 8.60
CA GLY A 175 26.64 23.20 9.89
C GLY A 175 28.16 23.24 9.77
N GLU A 176 28.73 22.71 8.69
CA GLU A 176 30.19 22.51 8.54
C GLU A 176 30.92 23.69 7.87
N TRP A 177 30.23 24.66 7.28
CA TRP A 177 30.86 25.77 6.54
C TRP A 177 31.65 26.76 7.43
N TRP A 178 31.36 26.85 8.73
CA TRP A 178 32.10 27.75 9.64
C TRP A 178 33.44 27.19 10.15
N LEU A 179 33.70 25.88 9.96
CA LEU A 179 34.92 25.20 10.44
C LEU A 179 36.04 25.22 9.39
N THR A 180 35.75 25.70 8.17
CA THR A 180 36.70 25.79 7.05
C THR A 180 37.15 27.21 6.74
N LEU A 181 36.70 28.22 7.51
CA LEU A 181 37.23 29.57 7.39
C LEU A 181 38.63 29.63 8.04
N PRO A 182 39.69 29.98 7.28
CA PRO A 182 41.01 30.15 7.87
C PRO A 182 40.97 31.26 8.94
N PRO A 183 41.71 31.12 10.05
CA PRO A 183 41.74 32.14 11.07
C PRO A 183 42.27 33.43 10.45
N TYR A 184 41.46 34.50 10.53
CA TYR A 184 41.88 35.84 10.15
C TYR A 184 43.15 36.20 10.92
N SER A 185 44.27 36.28 10.20
CA SER A 185 45.53 36.81 10.69
C SER A 185 45.41 38.33 10.84
N HIS A 186 45.39 38.80 12.09
CA HIS A 186 45.61 40.19 12.47
C HIS A 186 47.11 40.54 12.45
#